data_AF-A0A8J6NTU1-F1
#
_entry.id   AF-A0A8J6NTU1-F1
#
_cell.length_a   1.000
_cell.length_b   1.000
_cell.length_c   1.000
_cell.angle_alpha   90.00
_cell.angle_beta   90.00
_cell.angle_gamma   90.00
#
_symmetry.space_group_name_H-M   'P 1'
#
loop_
_entity.id
_entity.type
_entity.pdbx_description
1 polymer ?
#
loop_
_entity_poly.entity_id
_entity_poly.type
_entity_poly.pdbx_seq_one_letter_code
_entity_poly.pdbx_strand_id
1 'polypeptide(L)'
;MKLRGQDVEDGLRDWIKGELKDAPSQKYDLGKFFFTVSIGSIGVLVAIEKLSSSSQIDLPLIVSFVFLFAAIIFSLSMALPEKPKTIGGLTDLLDLYTREIESIRNDSLSWFSLWITGIIFGGFAIL
;
A
#
# COMPACT_ATOMS: atom_id res chain seq x y z
N MET A 1 24.73 -28.79 -21.17
CA MET A 1 24.55 -29.00 -19.72
C MET A 1 23.08 -29.35 -19.51
N LYS A 2 22.74 -30.53 -18.93
CA LYS A 2 21.34 -30.92 -18.69
C LYS A 2 20.95 -30.45 -17.29
N LEU A 3 20.04 -29.49 -17.19
CA LEU A 3 19.42 -29.08 -15.93
C LEU A 3 18.69 -30.29 -15.33
N ARG A 4 18.99 -30.62 -14.08
CA ARG A 4 18.28 -31.64 -13.30
C ARG A 4 17.13 -30.97 -12.54
N GLY A 5 16.11 -31.75 -12.17
CA GLY A 5 15.00 -31.24 -11.35
C GLY A 5 15.46 -30.62 -10.04
N GLN A 6 16.53 -31.13 -9.43
CA GLN A 6 17.15 -30.58 -8.23
C GLN A 6 17.72 -29.17 -8.43
N ASP A 7 18.34 -28.90 -9.59
CA ASP A 7 18.89 -27.57 -9.89
C ASP A 7 17.77 -26.51 -9.98
N VAL A 8 16.58 -26.93 -10.46
CA VAL A 8 15.39 -26.07 -10.55
C VAL A 8 14.77 -25.82 -9.17
N GLU A 9 14.70 -26.87 -8.34
CA GLU A 9 14.17 -26.77 -6.97
C GLU A 9 15.03 -25.85 -6.09
N ASP A 10 16.36 -26.03 -6.11
CA ASP A 10 17.29 -25.20 -5.36
C ASP A 10 17.26 -23.75 -5.85
N GLY A 11 17.22 -23.54 -7.17
CA GLY A 11 17.09 -22.21 -7.77
C GLY A 11 15.79 -21.51 -7.38
N LEU A 12 14.65 -22.22 -7.39
CA LEU A 12 13.36 -21.68 -6.96
C LEU A 12 13.38 -21.33 -5.47
N ARG A 13 13.98 -22.19 -4.64
CA ARG A 13 14.08 -21.98 -3.19
C ARG A 13 14.89 -20.75 -2.86
N ASP A 14 16.02 -20.55 -3.52
CA ASP A 14 16.88 -19.39 -3.28
C ASP A 14 16.26 -18.10 -3.83
N TRP A 15 15.53 -18.18 -4.95
CA TRP A 15 14.73 -17.06 -5.43
C TRP A 15 13.64 -16.65 -4.43
N ILE A 16 12.85 -17.59 -3.91
CA ILE A 16 11.79 -17.30 -2.91
C ILE A 16 12.38 -16.69 -1.64
N LYS A 17 13.52 -17.17 -1.16
CA LYS A 17 14.21 -16.57 0.00
C LYS A 17 14.66 -15.14 -0.29
N GLY A 18 15.12 -14.86 -1.50
CA GLY A 18 15.46 -13.51 -1.95
C GLY A 18 14.25 -12.59 -1.89
N GLU A 19 13.14 -13.00 -2.51
CA GLU A 19 11.87 -12.25 -2.49
C GLU A 19 11.37 -12.00 -1.06
N LEU A 20 11.39 -13.02 -0.19
CA LEU A 20 10.97 -12.88 1.20
C LEU A 20 11.84 -11.91 2.01
N LYS A 21 13.12 -11.80 1.66
CA LYS A 21 14.05 -10.87 2.31
C LYS A 21 13.78 -9.43 1.87
N ASP A 22 13.37 -9.23 0.62
CA ASP A 22 13.10 -7.92 0.03
C ASP A 22 11.63 -7.48 0.22
N ALA A 23 10.71 -8.40 0.50
CA ALA A 23 9.29 -8.07 0.70
C ALA A 23 9.02 -6.97 1.76
N PRO A 24 9.70 -6.94 2.93
CA PRO A 24 9.50 -5.86 3.90
C PRO A 24 9.93 -4.48 3.37
N SER A 25 11.01 -4.40 2.59
CA SER A 25 11.46 -3.12 2.02
C SER A 25 10.52 -2.66 0.90
N GLN A 26 10.03 -3.58 0.08
CA GLN A 26 9.03 -3.28 -0.94
C GLN A 26 7.72 -2.78 -0.32
N LYS A 27 7.21 -3.43 0.74
CA LYS A 27 6.02 -3.00 1.48
C LYS A 27 6.21 -1.60 2.08
N TYR A 28 7.39 -1.34 2.66
CA TYR A 28 7.75 -0.04 3.20
C TYR A 28 7.78 1.06 2.14
N ASP A 29 8.40 0.80 0.99
CA ASP A 29 8.46 1.74 -0.13
C ASP A 29 7.07 2.02 -0.71
N LEU A 30 6.22 1.00 -0.80
CA LEU A 30 4.84 1.14 -1.22
C LEU A 30 4.02 1.99 -0.22
N GLY A 31 4.20 1.77 1.08
CA GLY A 31 3.60 2.58 2.14
C GLY A 31 3.98 4.07 2.03
N LYS A 32 5.26 4.38 1.79
CA LYS A 32 5.72 5.76 1.55
C LYS A 32 5.11 6.39 0.29
N PHE A 33 5.02 5.62 -0.79
CA PHE A 33 4.38 6.07 -2.02
C PHE A 33 2.90 6.42 -1.78
N PHE A 34 2.15 5.50 -1.17
CA PHE A 34 0.74 5.69 -0.81
C PHE A 34 0.52 6.89 0.11
N PHE A 35 1.38 7.08 1.11
CA PHE A 35 1.35 8.24 1.99
C PHE A 35 1.50 9.56 1.22
N THR A 36 2.49 9.61 0.31
CA THR A 36 2.77 10.79 -0.51
C THR A 36 1.59 11.11 -1.43
N VAL A 37 1.00 10.10 -2.07
CA VAL A 37 -0.18 10.27 -2.93
C VAL A 37 -1.38 10.78 -2.14
N SER A 38 -1.66 10.22 -0.96
CA SER A 38 -2.79 10.67 -0.14
C SER A 38 -2.63 12.11 0.36
N ILE A 39 -1.45 12.49 0.86
CA ILE A 39 -1.19 13.88 1.28
C ILE A 39 -1.23 14.85 0.10
N GLY A 40 -0.63 14.46 -1.03
CA GLY A 40 -0.67 15.27 -2.26
C GLY A 40 -2.11 15.52 -2.71
N SER A 41 -2.97 14.51 -2.61
CA SER A 41 -4.39 14.61 -2.94
C SER A 41 -5.14 15.61 -2.05
N ILE A 42 -4.90 15.57 -0.72
CA ILE A 42 -5.45 16.56 0.21
C ILE A 42 -4.98 17.98 -0.16
N GLY A 43 -3.67 18.14 -0.44
CA GLY A 43 -3.10 19.43 -0.85
C GLY A 43 -3.75 20.00 -2.11
N VAL A 44 -4.00 19.15 -3.11
CA VAL A 44 -4.71 19.53 -4.34
C VAL A 44 -6.15 19.94 -4.06
N LEU A 45 -6.90 19.15 -3.27
CA LEU A 45 -8.29 19.49 -2.93
C LEU A 45 -8.40 20.83 -2.18
N VAL A 46 -7.54 21.06 -1.19
CA VAL A 46 -7.49 22.32 -0.45
C VAL A 46 -7.13 23.49 -1.36
N ALA A 47 -6.18 23.30 -2.29
CA ALA A 47 -5.83 24.34 -3.24
C ALA A 47 -6.99 24.70 -4.17
N ILE A 48 -7.75 23.70 -4.64
CA ILE A 48 -8.91 23.92 -5.51
C ILE A 48 -10.06 24.59 -4.76
N GLU A 49 -10.38 24.13 -3.54
CA GLU A 49 -11.41 24.76 -2.70
C GLU A 49 -11.09 26.24 -2.48
N LYS A 50 -9.84 26.55 -2.12
CA LYS A 50 -9.40 27.93 -1.92
C LYS A 50 -9.53 28.79 -3.18
N LEU A 51 -9.32 28.22 -4.37
CA LEU A 51 -9.49 28.93 -5.65
C LEU A 51 -10.96 29.15 -6.00
N SER A 52 -11.84 28.24 -5.62
CA SER A 52 -13.27 28.30 -5.95
C SER A 52 -14.03 29.43 -5.24
N SER A 53 -13.43 30.08 -4.24
CA SER A 53 -14.05 31.13 -3.40
C SER A 53 -15.34 30.69 -2.67
N SER A 54 -15.75 29.42 -2.79
CA SER A 54 -16.84 28.83 -2.02
C SER A 54 -16.30 28.41 -0.66
N SER A 55 -16.15 29.36 0.26
CA SER A 55 -15.61 29.11 1.61
C SER A 55 -16.60 28.35 2.52
N GLN A 56 -17.46 27.50 1.96
CA GLN A 56 -18.39 26.65 2.70
C GLN A 56 -17.87 25.23 2.64
N ILE A 57 -17.31 24.79 3.77
CA ILE A 57 -16.97 23.38 3.97
C ILE A 57 -18.29 22.60 3.98
N ASP A 58 -18.56 21.90 2.90
CA ASP A 58 -19.74 21.08 2.74
C ASP A 58 -19.50 19.64 3.25
N LEU A 59 -20.59 18.90 3.46
CA LEU A 59 -20.50 17.54 3.99
C LEU A 59 -19.68 16.60 3.07
N PRO A 60 -19.82 16.63 1.72
CA PRO A 60 -18.97 15.87 0.82
C PRO A 60 -17.47 16.12 0.99
N LEU A 61 -17.02 17.37 1.17
CA LEU A 61 -15.62 17.69 1.39
C LEU A 61 -15.10 17.14 2.73
N ILE A 62 -15.90 17.22 3.79
CA ILE A 62 -15.55 16.63 5.10
C ILE A 62 -15.38 15.12 4.95
N VAL A 63 -16.32 14.45 4.29
CA VAL A 63 -16.26 12.99 4.04
C VAL A 63 -15.01 12.66 3.24
N SER A 64 -14.70 13.43 2.20
CA SER A 64 -13.47 13.29 1.42
C SER A 64 -12.21 13.31 2.29
N PHE A 65 -12.07 14.31 3.17
CA PHE A 65 -10.92 14.41 4.06
C PHE A 65 -10.84 13.28 5.07
N VAL A 66 -11.96 12.79 5.60
CA VAL A 66 -11.98 11.62 6.49
C VAL A 66 -11.44 10.37 5.79
N PHE A 67 -11.87 10.10 4.56
CA PHE A 67 -11.40 8.95 3.79
C PHE A 67 -9.93 9.08 3.39
N LEU A 68 -9.48 10.27 2.96
CA LEU A 68 -8.07 10.49 2.64
C LEU A 68 -7.18 10.41 3.88
N PHE A 69 -7.65 10.89 5.03
CA PHE A 69 -6.95 10.75 6.30
C PHE A 69 -6.87 9.29 6.75
N ALA A 70 -7.95 8.52 6.60
CA ALA A 70 -7.92 7.08 6.83
C ALA A 70 -6.91 6.37 5.89
N ALA A 71 -6.85 6.76 4.61
CA ALA A 71 -5.85 6.26 3.68
C ALA A 71 -4.41 6.61 4.11
N ILE A 72 -4.18 7.79 4.69
CA ILE A 72 -2.88 8.16 5.29
C ILE A 72 -2.53 7.23 6.45
N ILE A 73 -3.43 7.05 7.42
CA ILE A 73 -3.19 6.16 8.57
C ILE A 73 -2.86 4.74 8.07
N PHE A 74 -3.61 4.27 7.07
CA PHE A 74 -3.39 2.94 6.49
C PHE A 74 -2.01 2.85 5.81
N SER A 75 -1.61 3.85 5.04
CA SER A 75 -0.29 3.89 4.40
C SER A 75 0.87 3.92 5.42
N LEU A 76 0.69 4.62 6.54
CA LEU A 76 1.66 4.62 7.64
C LEU A 76 1.78 3.24 8.28
N SER A 77 0.67 2.50 8.39
CA SER A 77 0.69 1.13 8.93
C SER A 77 1.52 0.18 8.07
N MET A 78 1.52 0.37 6.74
CA MET A 78 2.37 -0.37 5.80
C MET A 78 3.84 0.08 5.83
N ALA A 79 4.08 1.35 6.17
CA ALA A 79 5.42 1.92 6.32
C ALA A 79 6.06 1.63 7.68
N LEU A 80 5.43 0.84 8.55
CA LEU A 80 6.07 0.37 9.77
C LEU A 80 7.12 -0.70 9.43
N PRO A 81 8.35 -0.59 9.97
CA PRO A 81 9.38 -1.57 9.72
C PRO A 81 8.99 -2.91 10.34
N GLU A 82 8.63 -3.87 9.49
CA GLU A 82 8.46 -5.24 9.92
C GLU A 82 9.83 -5.88 10.15
N LYS A 83 9.97 -6.59 11.28
CA LYS A 83 11.21 -7.32 11.56
C LYS A 83 11.37 -8.43 10.53
N PRO A 84 12.59 -8.67 10.01
CA PRO A 84 12.83 -9.75 9.06
C PRO A 84 12.38 -11.07 9.68
N LYS A 85 11.47 -11.78 9.02
CA LYS A 85 10.98 -13.08 9.48
C LYS A 85 12.14 -14.07 9.45
N THR A 86 12.42 -14.71 10.58
CA THR A 86 13.44 -15.75 10.67
C THR A 86 13.00 -16.97 9.86
N ILE A 87 13.63 -17.17 8.71
CA ILE A 87 13.40 -18.34 7.85
C ILE A 87 14.09 -19.55 8.50
N GLY A 88 13.32 -20.44 9.12
CA GLY A 88 13.81 -21.69 9.71
C GLY A 88 13.80 -22.86 8.73
N GLY A 89 14.48 -23.96 9.08
CA GLY A 89 14.57 -25.16 8.22
C GLY A 89 13.25 -25.93 8.03
N LEU A 90 12.21 -25.63 8.82
CA LEU A 90 10.88 -26.25 8.78
C LEU A 90 9.80 -25.32 8.22
N THR A 91 10.14 -24.10 7.82
CA THR A 91 9.17 -23.13 7.33
C THR A 91 8.85 -23.43 5.87
N ASP A 92 7.57 -23.63 5.55
CA ASP A 92 7.10 -23.69 4.17
C ASP A 92 7.29 -22.31 3.52
N LEU A 93 8.31 -22.22 2.67
CA LEU A 93 8.70 -20.99 2.00
C LEU A 93 7.62 -20.51 1.03
N LEU A 94 6.89 -21.44 0.40
CA LEU A 94 5.88 -21.10 -0.58
C LEU A 94 4.65 -20.53 0.12
N ASP A 95 4.17 -21.18 1.19
CA ASP A 95 3.04 -20.67 1.99
C ASP A 95 3.37 -19.30 2.60
N LEU A 96 4.59 -19.12 3.12
CA LEU A 96 5.04 -17.84 3.66
C LEU A 96 5.02 -16.74 2.58
N TYR A 97 5.56 -17.03 1.40
CA TYR A 97 5.57 -16.10 0.27
C TYR A 97 4.16 -15.73 -0.19
N THR A 98 3.28 -16.72 -0.35
CA THR A 98 1.88 -16.46 -0.74
C THR A 98 1.19 -15.58 0.30
N ARG A 99 1.32 -15.88 1.59
CA ARG A 99 0.72 -15.06 2.66
C ARG A 99 1.21 -13.62 2.65
N GLU A 100 2.50 -13.40 2.41
CA GLU A 100 3.06 -12.04 2.32
C GLU A 100 2.47 -11.27 1.15
N ILE A 101 2.46 -11.89 -0.03
CA ILE A 101 1.90 -11.25 -1.23
C ILE A 101 0.42 -10.96 -1.05
N GLU A 102 -0.34 -11.88 -0.47
CA GLU A 102 -1.76 -11.67 -0.21
C GLU A 102 -2.00 -10.55 0.80
N SER A 103 -1.15 -10.45 1.83
CA SER A 103 -1.18 -9.36 2.80
C SER A 103 -0.91 -8.01 2.11
N ILE A 104 0.18 -7.89 1.36
CA ILE A 104 0.53 -6.65 0.62
C ILE A 104 -0.56 -6.28 -0.39
N ARG A 105 -1.13 -7.26 -1.10
CA ARG A 105 -2.24 -7.06 -2.04
C ARG A 105 -3.47 -6.52 -1.32
N ASN A 106 -3.90 -7.16 -0.24
CA ASN A 106 -5.10 -6.77 0.49
C ASN A 106 -4.94 -5.38 1.14
N ASP A 107 -3.74 -5.09 1.66
CA ASP A 107 -3.40 -3.77 2.20
C ASP A 107 -3.50 -2.70 1.09
N SER A 108 -2.92 -2.97 -0.08
CA SER A 108 -2.95 -2.05 -1.23
C SER A 108 -4.37 -1.79 -1.75
N LEU A 109 -5.20 -2.84 -1.83
CA LEU A 109 -6.60 -2.72 -2.24
C LEU A 109 -7.43 -1.94 -1.23
N SER A 110 -7.18 -2.14 0.06
CA SER A 110 -7.85 -1.42 1.14
C SER A 110 -7.50 0.07 1.10
N TRP A 111 -6.21 0.38 0.95
CA TRP A 111 -5.75 1.76 0.76
C TRP A 111 -6.39 2.39 -0.49
N PHE A 112 -6.37 1.70 -1.62
CA PHE A 112 -6.91 2.21 -2.88
C PHE A 112 -8.42 2.50 -2.78
N SER A 113 -9.17 1.63 -2.12
CA SER A 113 -10.61 1.80 -1.90
C SER A 113 -10.92 3.03 -1.04
N LEU A 114 -10.14 3.26 0.02
CA LEU A 114 -10.26 4.47 0.85
C LEU A 114 -9.91 5.72 0.05
N TRP A 115 -8.78 5.67 -0.66
CA TRP A 115 -8.29 6.79 -1.46
C TRP A 115 -9.28 7.20 -2.54
N ILE A 116 -9.76 6.25 -3.36
CA ILE A 116 -10.69 6.56 -4.46
C ILE A 116 -12.02 7.11 -3.95
N THR A 117 -12.52 6.59 -2.83
CA THR A 117 -13.72 7.11 -2.18
C THR A 117 -13.51 8.57 -1.77
N GLY A 118 -12.36 8.88 -1.15
CA GLY A 118 -11.99 10.25 -0.80
C GLY A 118 -11.93 11.18 -2.01
N ILE A 119 -11.29 10.76 -3.11
CA ILE A 119 -11.22 11.55 -4.35
C ILE A 119 -12.61 11.79 -4.95
N ILE A 120 -13.47 10.78 -4.99
CA ILE A 120 -14.82 10.90 -5.56
C ILE A 120 -15.64 11.93 -4.77
N PHE A 121 -15.68 11.82 -3.44
CA PHE A 121 -16.41 12.80 -2.61
C PHE A 121 -15.81 14.21 -2.71
N GLY A 122 -14.48 14.32 -2.80
CA GLY A 122 -13.80 15.61 -2.95
C GLY A 122 -14.10 16.26 -4.30
N GLY A 123 -14.14 15.47 -5.37
CA GLY A 123 -14.56 15.94 -6.69
C GLY A 123 -16.01 16.41 -6.71
N PHE A 124 -16.92 15.67 -6.07
CA PHE A 124 -18.32 16.09 -5.95
C PHE A 124 -18.53 17.37 -5.13
N ALA A 125 -17.68 17.63 -4.13
CA ALA A 125 -17.74 18.86 -3.34
C ALA A 125 -17.33 20.11 -4.13
N ILE A 126 -16.47 19.91 -5.14
CA ILE A 126 -15.85 20.99 -5.91
C ILE A 126 -16.66 21.33 -7.17
N LEU A 127 -17.43 20.37 -7.70
CA LEU A 127 -18.31 20.53 -8.87
C LEU A 127 -19.60 21.26 -8.51
#